data_AF-A0AAD1A1C4-F1
#
_entry.id   AF-A0AAD1A1C4-F1
#
_cell.length_a   1.000
_cell.length_b   1.000
_cell.length_c   1.000
_cell.angle_alpha   90.00
_cell.angle_beta   90.00
_cell.angle_gamma   90.00
#
_symmetry.space_group_name_H-M   'P 1'
#
loop_
_entity.id
_entity.type
_entity.pdbx_description
1 polymer ?
#
loop_
_entity_poly.entity_id
_entity_poly.type
_entity_poly.pdbx_seq_one_letter_code
_entity_poly.pdbx_strand_id
1 'polypeptide(L)'
;MAADTGDLSGRTMLSGSGALAPLQAVALYEALSTLIDVADGLLCQPRFQHAGVLNPAGEILSLMRDELGDRAEEAIATAAKAAPTGRHHRMGWAEALIRHNARGADSVEELAAFARSLALPRS
;
A
#
# COMPACT_ATOMS: atom_id res chain seq x y z
N MET A 1 13.43 -15.10 -46.16
CA MET A 1 14.06 -15.07 -44.82
C MET A 1 14.30 -13.62 -44.47
N ALA A 2 13.38 -13.04 -43.69
CA ALA A 2 13.58 -11.78 -43.00
C ALA A 2 12.82 -11.93 -41.68
N ALA A 3 13.56 -11.79 -40.58
CA ALA A 3 13.06 -11.93 -39.22
C ALA A 3 12.18 -10.73 -38.87
N ASP A 4 10.92 -11.00 -38.55
CA ASP A 4 10.00 -10.05 -37.93
C ASP A 4 10.00 -10.30 -36.42
N THR A 5 10.96 -9.69 -35.73
CA THR A 5 11.02 -9.66 -34.28
C THR A 5 10.31 -8.38 -33.82
N GLY A 6 8.99 -8.37 -33.98
CA GLY A 6 8.11 -7.26 -33.65
C GLY A 6 7.60 -7.33 -32.21
N ASP A 7 8.10 -6.41 -31.41
CA ASP A 7 7.43 -5.75 -30.27
C ASP A 7 7.15 -6.55 -28.99
N LEU A 8 8.21 -6.68 -28.17
CA LEU A 8 8.07 -6.77 -26.72
C LEU A 8 7.65 -5.40 -26.17
N SER A 9 6.36 -5.10 -26.26
CA SER A 9 5.65 -3.96 -25.63
C SER A 9 5.61 -4.07 -24.08
N GLY A 10 6.73 -4.43 -23.47
CA GLY A 10 6.95 -4.57 -22.03
C GLY A 10 7.95 -3.56 -21.46
N ARG A 11 8.43 -2.60 -22.26
CA ARG A 11 9.33 -1.54 -21.79
C ARG A 11 8.52 -0.33 -21.35
N THR A 12 7.93 -0.42 -20.17
CA THR A 12 7.57 0.77 -19.40
C THR A 12 8.85 1.52 -19.11
N MET A 13 9.15 2.50 -19.95
CA MET A 13 10.26 3.42 -19.77
C MET A 13 10.04 4.20 -18.49
N LEU A 14 10.83 3.87 -17.47
CA LEU A 14 11.08 4.68 -16.28
C LEU A 14 11.82 5.94 -16.73
N SER A 15 11.07 6.94 -17.19
CA SER A 15 11.59 8.29 -17.43
C SER A 15 10.51 9.31 -17.09
N GLY A 16 10.78 10.09 -16.04
CA GLY A 16 9.97 11.23 -15.62
C GLY A 16 9.80 11.30 -14.11
N SER A 17 10.44 12.29 -13.49
CA SER A 17 10.35 12.72 -12.09
C SER A 17 9.29 12.05 -11.17
N GLY A 18 9.78 11.31 -10.17
CA GLY A 18 9.45 11.58 -8.76
C GLY A 18 8.17 10.98 -8.15
N ALA A 19 7.24 10.41 -8.91
CA ALA A 19 6.01 9.83 -8.35
C ALA A 19 5.75 8.41 -8.90
N LEU A 20 5.47 7.46 -8.00
CA LEU A 20 5.08 6.09 -8.35
C LEU A 20 3.77 6.10 -9.15
N ALA A 21 3.65 5.23 -10.16
CA ALA A 21 2.37 5.02 -10.82
C ALA A 21 1.35 4.45 -9.80
N PRO A 22 0.04 4.74 -9.92
CA PRO A 22 -0.94 4.37 -8.89
C PRO A 22 -0.94 2.88 -8.51
N LEU A 23 -0.75 1.98 -9.47
CA LEU A 23 -0.68 0.54 -9.20
C LEU A 23 0.63 0.12 -8.53
N GLN A 24 1.75 0.78 -8.84
CA GLN A 24 3.02 0.54 -8.15
C GLN A 24 2.92 1.04 -6.70
N ALA A 25 2.24 2.16 -6.48
CA ALA A 25 1.97 2.71 -5.17
C ALA A 25 1.05 1.79 -4.34
N VAL A 26 0.00 1.21 -4.95
CA VAL A 26 -0.83 0.17 -4.31
C VAL A 26 0.02 -1.06 -3.97
N ALA A 27 0.81 -1.58 -4.91
CA ALA A 27 1.64 -2.75 -4.66
C ALA A 27 2.64 -2.51 -3.51
N LEU A 28 3.23 -1.31 -3.45
CA LEU A 28 4.11 -0.91 -2.37
C LEU A 28 3.36 -0.84 -1.03
N TYR A 29 2.19 -0.21 -0.98
CA TYR A 29 1.36 -0.15 0.22
C TYR A 29 1.01 -1.54 0.77
N GLU A 30 0.64 -2.48 -0.09
CA GLU A 30 0.31 -3.85 0.30
C GLU A 30 1.53 -4.61 0.84
N ALA A 31 2.70 -4.44 0.20
CA ALA A 31 3.94 -5.04 0.67
C ALA A 31 4.35 -4.48 2.04
N LEU A 32 4.29 -3.16 2.22
CA LEU A 32 4.62 -2.49 3.49
C LEU A 32 3.63 -2.88 4.59
N SER A 33 2.32 -2.91 4.30
CA SER A 33 1.29 -3.40 5.22
C SER A 33 1.58 -4.82 5.70
N THR A 34 1.99 -5.71 4.78
CA THR A 34 2.34 -7.08 5.13
C THR A 34 3.57 -7.13 6.05
N LEU A 35 4.57 -6.26 5.82
CA LEU A 35 5.75 -6.18 6.68
C LEU A 35 5.43 -5.62 8.07
N ILE A 36 4.49 -4.68 8.18
CA ILE A 36 3.98 -4.17 9.47
C ILE A 36 3.34 -5.32 10.25
N ASP A 37 2.46 -6.10 9.63
CA ASP A 37 1.81 -7.26 10.27
C ASP A 37 2.84 -8.28 10.78
N VAL A 38 3.92 -8.51 10.01
CA VAL A 38 5.04 -9.37 10.43
C VAL A 38 5.78 -8.77 11.62
N ALA A 39 6.07 -7.47 11.61
CA ALA A 39 6.74 -6.80 12.72
C ALA A 39 5.92 -6.85 14.02
N ASP A 40 4.61 -6.64 13.94
CA ASP A 40 3.70 -6.76 15.10
C ASP A 40 3.66 -8.20 15.64
N GLY A 41 3.60 -9.20 14.75
CA GLY A 41 3.68 -10.61 15.12
C GLY A 41 5.00 -10.98 15.82
N LEU A 42 6.12 -10.38 15.38
CA LEU A 42 7.43 -10.54 16.00
C LEU A 42 7.52 -9.83 17.35
N LEU A 43 6.98 -8.61 17.49
CA LEU A 43 6.95 -7.87 18.74
C LEU A 43 6.17 -8.60 19.84
N CYS A 44 5.20 -9.45 19.49
CA CYS A 44 4.51 -10.33 20.43
C CYS A 44 5.39 -11.44 21.03
N GLN A 45 6.57 -11.71 20.49
CA GLN A 45 7.40 -12.82 20.93
C GLN A 45 8.19 -12.50 22.21
N PRO A 46 8.32 -13.45 23.16
CA PRO A 46 9.08 -13.26 24.40
C PRO A 46 10.56 -12.88 24.22
N ARG A 47 11.12 -13.13 23.02
CA ARG A 47 12.49 -12.78 22.67
C ARG A 47 12.70 -11.29 22.36
N PHE A 48 11.62 -10.55 22.09
CA PHE A 48 11.62 -9.11 21.78
C PHE A 48 10.95 -8.29 22.87
N GLN A 49 10.08 -8.91 23.67
CA GLN A 49 9.46 -8.28 24.83
C GLN A 49 9.34 -9.23 26.01
N HIS A 50 9.36 -8.68 27.23
CA HIS A 50 9.00 -9.42 28.44
C HIS A 50 8.08 -8.58 29.30
N ALA A 51 6.90 -9.10 29.64
CA ALA A 51 5.88 -8.41 30.45
C ALA A 51 5.52 -7.00 29.94
N GLY A 52 5.45 -6.80 28.62
CA GLY A 52 5.13 -5.51 28.00
C GLY A 52 6.33 -4.56 27.85
N VAL A 53 7.52 -4.94 28.31
CA VAL A 53 8.74 -4.16 28.16
C VAL A 53 9.54 -4.71 26.99
N LEU A 54 9.81 -3.86 25.99
CA LEU A 54 10.67 -4.19 24.86
C LEU A 54 12.13 -4.27 25.32
N ASN A 55 12.88 -5.22 24.76
CA ASN A 55 14.34 -5.19 24.83
C ASN A 55 14.91 -4.34 23.67
N PRO A 56 16.23 -4.08 23.60
CA PRO A 56 16.79 -3.23 22.54
C PRO A 56 16.48 -3.70 21.11
N ALA A 57 16.38 -5.01 20.88
CA ALA A 57 16.00 -5.54 19.57
C ALA A 57 14.50 -5.30 19.27
N GLY A 58 13.65 -5.40 20.29
CA GLY A 58 12.23 -5.05 20.22
C GLY A 58 12.02 -3.55 19.98
N GLU A 59 12.81 -2.68 20.60
CA GLU A 59 12.78 -1.23 20.36
C GLU A 59 13.14 -0.91 18.91
N ILE A 60 14.22 -1.47 18.38
CA ILE A 60 14.61 -1.30 16.97
C ILE A 60 13.51 -1.81 16.04
N LEU A 61 12.93 -2.98 16.33
CA LEU A 61 11.85 -3.54 15.53
C LEU A 61 10.59 -2.65 15.56
N SER A 62 10.27 -2.05 16.71
CA SER A 62 9.17 -1.09 16.84
C SER A 62 9.42 0.16 16.02
N LEU A 63 10.62 0.73 16.06
CA LEU A 63 10.98 1.89 15.24
C LEU A 63 10.90 1.57 13.74
N MET A 64 11.39 0.40 13.33
CA MET A 64 11.27 -0.06 11.94
C MET A 64 9.81 -0.23 11.52
N ARG A 65 8.96 -0.80 12.40
CA ARG A 65 7.52 -0.92 12.14
C ARG A 65 6.90 0.46 11.91
N ASP A 66 7.23 1.45 12.73
CA ASP A 66 6.70 2.80 12.60
C ASP A 66 7.15 3.45 11.29
N GLU A 67 8.43 3.32 10.91
CA GLU A 67 8.94 3.80 9.62
C GLU A 67 8.27 3.11 8.42
N LEU A 68 7.99 1.80 8.51
CA LEU A 68 7.21 1.08 7.50
C LEU A 68 5.79 1.62 7.40
N GLY A 69 5.17 1.99 8.53
CA GLY A 69 3.87 2.64 8.62
C GLY A 69 3.85 3.97 7.86
N ASP A 70 4.78 4.87 8.18
CA ASP A 70 4.90 6.17 7.51
C ASP A 70 5.05 6.02 5.99
N ARG A 71 5.89 5.08 5.54
CA ARG A 71 6.06 4.79 4.11
C ARG A 71 4.83 4.18 3.46
N ALA A 72 4.07 3.37 4.20
CA ALA A 72 2.80 2.80 3.70
C ALA A 72 1.77 3.91 3.48
N GLU A 73 1.69 4.87 4.41
CA GLU A 73 0.84 6.05 4.31
C GLU A 73 1.22 6.93 3.11
N GLU A 74 2.50 7.17 2.87
CA GLU A 74 2.97 7.90 1.68
C GLU A 74 2.62 7.18 0.37
N ALA A 75 2.73 5.84 0.35
CA ALA A 75 2.41 5.02 -0.80
C ALA A 75 0.91 5.07 -1.11
N ILE A 76 0.04 4.89 -0.12
CA ILE A 76 -1.42 4.91 -0.35
C ILE A 76 -1.92 6.32 -0.69
N ALA A 77 -1.32 7.37 -0.10
CA ALA A 77 -1.60 8.76 -0.48
C ALA A 77 -1.21 9.03 -1.95
N THR A 78 -0.11 8.44 -2.42
CA THR A 78 0.30 8.52 -3.84
C THR A 78 -0.69 7.78 -4.74
N ALA A 79 -1.15 6.59 -4.35
CA ALA A 79 -2.18 5.84 -5.07
C ALA A 79 -3.52 6.59 -5.14
N ALA A 80 -3.89 7.33 -4.09
CA ALA A 80 -5.16 8.06 -4.03
C ALA A 80 -5.23 9.25 -5.01
N LYS A 81 -4.09 9.80 -5.43
CA LYS A 81 -4.00 10.97 -6.33
C LYS A 81 -4.57 10.70 -7.72
N ALA A 82 -4.51 9.46 -8.21
CA ALA A 82 -5.01 9.13 -9.53
C ALA A 82 -5.54 7.68 -9.59
N ALA A 83 -6.70 7.51 -10.21
CA ALA A 83 -7.25 6.17 -10.46
C ALA A 83 -6.60 5.55 -11.70
N PRO A 84 -6.22 4.25 -11.66
CA PRO A 84 -5.67 3.58 -12.82
C PRO A 84 -6.72 3.33 -13.91
N THR A 85 -6.27 3.13 -15.14
CA THR A 85 -7.13 2.71 -16.26
C THR A 85 -7.31 1.18 -16.29
N GLY A 86 -8.43 0.72 -16.84
CA GLY A 86 -8.78 -0.70 -16.89
C GLY A 86 -9.63 -1.16 -15.70
N ARG A 87 -10.47 -2.18 -15.91
CA ARG A 87 -11.43 -2.65 -14.89
C ARG A 87 -10.75 -3.33 -13.70
N HIS A 88 -9.87 -4.30 -13.95
CA HIS A 88 -9.21 -5.08 -12.90
C HIS A 88 -8.28 -4.23 -12.03
N HIS A 89 -7.52 -3.34 -12.65
CA HIS A 89 -6.65 -2.39 -11.95
C HIS A 89 -7.42 -1.45 -11.02
N ARG A 90 -8.60 -0.95 -11.47
CA ARG A 90 -9.46 -0.13 -10.63
C ARG A 90 -10.03 -0.89 -9.43
N MET A 91 -10.35 -2.18 -9.59
CA MET A 91 -10.84 -3.00 -8.49
C MET A 91 -9.76 -3.16 -7.41
N GLY A 92 -8.55 -3.58 -7.77
CA GLY A 92 -7.45 -3.74 -6.81
C GLY A 92 -7.06 -2.41 -6.14
N TRP A 93 -7.05 -1.31 -6.89
CA TRP A 93 -6.83 0.03 -6.34
C TRP A 93 -7.92 0.46 -5.35
N ALA A 94 -9.20 0.27 -5.70
CA ALA A 94 -10.32 0.63 -4.84
C ALA A 94 -10.33 -0.22 -3.56
N GLU A 95 -10.05 -1.52 -3.67
CA GLU A 95 -9.94 -2.41 -2.52
C GLU A 95 -8.85 -1.98 -1.55
N ALA A 96 -7.65 -1.66 -2.05
CA ALA A 96 -6.55 -1.17 -1.22
C ALA A 96 -6.94 0.12 -0.47
N LEU A 97 -7.58 1.07 -1.16
CA LEU A 97 -8.05 2.31 -0.54
C LEU A 97 -9.14 2.08 0.51
N ILE A 98 -10.10 1.19 0.25
CA ILE A 98 -11.15 0.84 1.19
C ILE A 98 -10.55 0.20 2.44
N ARG A 99 -9.60 -0.74 2.28
CA ARG A 99 -8.93 -1.39 3.43
C ARG A 99 -8.12 -0.39 4.25
N HIS A 100 -7.40 0.52 3.60
CA HIS A 100 -6.70 1.60 4.30
C HIS A 100 -7.67 2.47 5.11
N ASN A 101 -8.75 2.96 4.50
CA ASN A 101 -9.74 3.77 5.21
C ASN A 101 -10.44 2.99 6.33
N ALA A 102 -10.70 1.70 6.14
CA ALA A 102 -11.31 0.85 7.17
C ALA A 102 -10.42 0.69 8.41
N ARG A 103 -9.08 0.75 8.27
CA ARG A 103 -8.14 0.71 9.41
C ARG A 103 -8.20 1.97 10.27
N GLY A 104 -8.52 3.12 9.66
CA GLY A 104 -8.57 4.43 10.34
C GLY A 104 -9.97 4.97 10.62
N ALA A 105 -11.02 4.29 10.17
CA ALA A 105 -12.39 4.76 10.33
C ALA A 105 -12.92 4.48 11.74
N ASP A 106 -13.50 5.51 12.36
CA ASP A 106 -14.16 5.39 13.67
C ASP A 106 -15.61 4.84 13.52
N SER A 107 -16.17 4.86 12.30
CA SER A 107 -17.54 4.41 12.02
C SER A 107 -17.74 3.76 10.65
N VAL A 108 -18.78 2.93 10.53
CA VAL A 108 -19.14 2.24 9.28
C VAL A 108 -19.70 3.22 8.24
N GLU A 109 -20.35 4.29 8.69
CA GLU A 109 -20.94 5.33 7.87
C GLU A 109 -19.88 6.09 7.06
N GLU A 110 -18.73 6.40 7.68
CA GLU A 110 -17.57 7.02 7.03
C GLU A 110 -17.01 6.12 5.93
N LEU A 111 -16.84 4.82 6.23
CA LEU A 111 -16.37 3.84 5.26
C LEU A 111 -17.34 3.72 4.07
N ALA A 112 -18.65 3.69 4.34
CA ALA A 112 -19.68 3.63 3.31
C ALA A 112 -19.71 4.90 2.45
N ALA A 113 -19.52 6.08 3.06
CA ALA A 113 -19.40 7.35 2.33
C ALA A 113 -18.18 7.36 1.42
N PHE A 114 -17.04 6.88 1.92
CA PHE A 114 -15.81 6.74 1.14
C PHE A 114 -16.00 5.78 -0.04
N ALA A 115 -16.51 4.57 0.20
CA ALA A 115 -16.74 3.57 -0.86
C ALA A 115 -17.67 4.11 -1.96
N ARG A 116 -18.72 4.86 -1.59
CA ARG A 116 -19.59 5.55 -2.55
C ARG A 116 -18.84 6.59 -3.38
N SER A 117 -17.94 7.36 -2.77
CA SER A 117 -17.13 8.36 -3.49
C SER A 117 -16.24 7.76 -4.59
N LEU A 118 -15.82 6.50 -4.41
CA LEU A 118 -15.03 5.76 -5.40
C LEU A 118 -15.88 5.22 -6.56
N ALA A 119 -17.18 5.03 -6.35
CA ALA A 119 -18.09 4.48 -7.35
C ALA A 119 -18.64 5.53 -8.33
N LEU A 120 -18.57 6.82 -7.99
CA LEU A 120 -19.05 7.90 -8.84
C LEU A 120 -18.09 8.15 -10.02
N PRO A 121 -18.61 8.44 -11.23
CA PRO A 121 -17.78 8.90 -12.34
C PRO A 121 -17.05 10.17 -11.93
N ARG A 122 -15.71 10.15 -11.96
CA ARG A 122 -14.92 11.37 -11.79
C ARG A 122 -15.07 12.19 -13.08
N SER A 123 -15.75 13.33 -12.96
CA SER A 123 -15.95 14.34 -14.02
C SER A 123 -14.64 14.94 -14.49
#